data_AF-A0A355D9V5-F1
#
_entry.id   AF-A0A355D9V5-F1
#
_cell.length_a   1.000
_cell.length_b   1.000
_cell.length_c   1.000
_cell.angle_alpha   90.00
_cell.angle_beta   90.00
_cell.angle_gamma   90.00
#
_symmetry.space_group_name_H-M   'P 1'
#
loop_
_entity.id
_entity.type
_entity.pdbx_description
1 polymer ?
#
loop_
_entity_poly.entity_id
_entity_poly.type
_entity_poly.pdbx_seq_one_letter_code
_entity_poly.pdbx_strand_id
1 'polypeptide(L)'
;LANLSTNVANTIDYDNLSISICHNDYVSKNLIVNQGKIYVIDFDKCRYDYSAFDISYCLRRLMRRENTCWNGDLAINFLQEYESSHPLTFDDYKYILAYLVFPQKYWKLSRDYYKNISKCNKKAFINLLNKAVIHNDIHIDFSYKLLDYIENKFSTKISFK
;
A
#
# COMPACT_ATOMS: atom_id res chain seq x y z
N LEU A 1 -11.19 6.93 3.69
CA LEU A 1 -9.78 6.54 3.41
C LEU A 1 -8.78 7.11 4.42
N ALA A 2 -8.49 8.42 4.45
CA ALA A 2 -7.46 8.96 5.36
C ALA A 2 -7.73 8.67 6.85
N ASN A 3 -8.97 8.85 7.32
CA ASN A 3 -9.36 8.53 8.69
C ASN A 3 -9.18 7.03 8.99
N LEU A 4 -9.66 6.14 8.12
CA LEU A 4 -9.48 4.70 8.27
C LEU A 4 -7.99 4.33 8.38
N SER A 5 -7.16 4.83 7.46
CA SER A 5 -5.71 4.60 7.46
C SER A 5 -5.05 5.06 8.77
N THR A 6 -5.42 6.25 9.26
CA THR A 6 -4.86 6.81 10.51
C THR A 6 -5.32 6.02 11.73
N ASN A 7 -6.61 5.65 11.78
CA ASN A 7 -7.15 4.89 12.89
C ASN A 7 -6.53 3.49 12.96
N VAL A 8 -6.36 2.80 11.83
CA VAL A 8 -5.63 1.53 11.79
C VAL A 8 -4.17 1.73 12.23
N ALA A 9 -3.49 2.75 11.71
CA ALA A 9 -2.08 3.02 12.05
C ALA A 9 -1.87 3.23 13.56
N ASN A 10 -2.81 3.89 14.25
CA ASN A 10 -2.75 4.09 15.69
C ASN A 10 -2.90 2.81 16.53
N THR A 11 -3.31 1.69 15.91
CA THR A 11 -3.50 0.40 16.58
C THR A 11 -2.36 -0.59 16.32
N ILE A 12 -1.34 -0.18 15.56
CA ILE A 12 -0.18 -1.01 15.24
C ILE A 12 0.74 -1.04 16.45
N ASP A 13 1.03 -2.25 16.92
CA ASP A 13 2.14 -2.50 17.82
C ASP A 13 3.41 -2.78 16.99
N TYR A 14 4.38 -1.89 17.07
CA TYR A 14 5.60 -1.96 16.27
C TYR A 14 6.51 -3.10 16.70
N ASP A 15 6.41 -3.57 17.96
CA ASP A 15 7.23 -4.67 18.47
C ASP A 15 6.82 -6.02 17.85
N ASN A 16 5.61 -6.10 17.28
CA ASN A 16 5.08 -7.29 16.60
C ASN A 16 5.30 -7.27 15.09
N LEU A 17 5.90 -6.21 14.53
CA LEU A 17 6.16 -6.14 13.10
C LEU A 17 7.30 -7.07 12.72
N SER A 18 7.11 -7.81 11.62
CA SER A 18 8.16 -8.67 11.08
C SER A 18 9.26 -7.82 10.46
N ILE A 19 10.50 -8.05 10.86
CA ILE A 19 11.69 -7.35 10.35
C ILE A 19 12.51 -8.28 9.48
N SER A 20 12.96 -7.78 8.33
CA SER A 20 13.86 -8.52 7.44
C SER A 20 14.76 -7.55 6.67
N ILE A 21 15.66 -8.11 5.86
CA ILE A 21 16.38 -7.33 4.86
C ILE A 21 15.39 -6.98 3.74
N CYS A 22 14.95 -5.72 3.73
CA CYS A 22 14.02 -5.19 2.73
C CYS A 22 14.80 -4.49 1.62
N HIS A 23 14.32 -4.61 0.38
CA HIS A 23 14.87 -3.96 -0.79
C HIS A 23 14.59 -2.44 -0.81
N ASN A 24 13.42 -2.02 -0.33
CA ASN A 24 12.93 -0.63 -0.32
C ASN A 24 12.77 0.05 -1.69
N ASP A 25 12.91 -0.70 -2.77
CA ASP A 25 12.53 -0.31 -4.12
C ASP A 25 12.06 -1.52 -4.92
N TYR A 26 11.32 -2.43 -4.27
CA TYR A 26 10.81 -3.65 -4.87
C TYR A 26 9.69 -3.36 -5.89
N VAL A 27 10.07 -3.03 -7.12
CA VAL A 27 9.17 -2.54 -8.19
C VAL A 27 9.53 -3.15 -9.53
N SER A 28 8.60 -3.15 -10.48
CA SER A 28 8.77 -3.88 -11.76
C SER A 28 10.03 -3.55 -12.57
N LYS A 29 10.58 -2.32 -12.49
CA LYS A 29 11.87 -2.00 -13.15
C LYS A 29 13.07 -2.75 -12.55
N ASN A 30 12.95 -3.22 -11.31
CA ASN A 30 13.97 -3.93 -10.55
C ASN A 30 13.68 -5.44 -10.49
N LEU A 31 12.69 -5.93 -11.24
CA LEU A 31 12.31 -7.34 -11.33
C LEU A 31 12.49 -7.83 -12.77
N ILE A 32 13.47 -8.68 -13.00
CA ILE A 32 13.71 -9.32 -14.29
C ILE A 32 13.02 -10.69 -14.27
N VAL A 33 12.07 -10.88 -15.17
CA VAL A 33 11.41 -12.18 -15.36
C VAL A 33 12.09 -12.90 -16.53
N ASN A 34 12.69 -14.05 -16.25
CA ASN A 34 13.32 -14.88 -17.27
C ASN A 34 13.00 -16.36 -17.01
N GLN A 35 12.42 -17.04 -18.00
CA GLN A 35 12.04 -18.46 -17.94
C GLN A 35 11.23 -18.82 -16.68
N GLY A 36 10.26 -17.98 -16.31
CA GLY A 36 9.42 -18.19 -15.13
C GLY A 36 10.09 -17.94 -13.79
N LYS A 37 11.36 -17.50 -13.77
CA LYS A 37 12.08 -17.09 -12.56
C LYS A 37 12.16 -15.58 -12.47
N ILE A 38 12.11 -15.08 -11.23
CA ILE A 38 12.25 -13.66 -10.91
C ILE A 38 13.67 -13.44 -10.39
N TYR A 39 14.39 -12.50 -11.02
CA TYR A 39 15.68 -12.01 -10.57
C TYR A 39 15.50 -10.57 -10.10
N VAL A 40 15.94 -10.30 -8.88
CA VAL A 40 15.85 -8.98 -8.26
C VAL A 40 17.20 -8.27 -8.42
N ILE A 41 17.18 -6.99 -8.77
CA ILE A 41 18.37 -6.15 -9.00
C ILE A 41 18.24 -4.80 -8.28
N ASP A 42 19.29 -3.97 -8.26
CA ASP A 42 19.26 -2.59 -7.70
C ASP A 42 19.06 -2.55 -6.16
N PHE A 43 19.96 -3.21 -5.43
CA PHE A 43 19.93 -3.34 -3.96
C PHE A 43 20.50 -2.13 -3.19
N ASP A 44 20.71 -0.98 -3.84
CA ASP A 44 21.38 0.19 -3.23
C ASP A 44 20.61 0.79 -2.04
N LYS A 45 19.31 0.52 -1.93
CA LYS A 45 18.44 1.00 -0.83
C LYS A 45 18.12 -0.07 0.21
N CYS A 46 18.75 -1.23 0.08
CA CYS A 46 18.49 -2.38 0.91
C CYS A 46 18.95 -2.13 2.35
N ARG A 47 18.09 -2.45 3.33
CA ARG A 47 18.40 -2.31 4.76
C ARG A 47 17.45 -3.19 5.58
N TYR A 48 17.78 -3.35 6.86
CA TYR A 48 16.82 -3.87 7.83
C TYR A 48 15.65 -2.91 7.97
N ASP A 49 14.44 -3.41 7.69
CA ASP A 49 13.19 -2.66 7.75
C ASP A 49 12.02 -3.63 7.99
N TYR A 50 10.81 -3.10 8.13
CA TYR A 50 9.61 -3.92 8.26
C TYR A 50 9.30 -4.62 6.93
N SER A 51 9.13 -5.95 6.95
CA SER A 51 8.71 -6.73 5.77
C SER A 51 7.42 -6.18 5.16
N ALA A 52 6.51 -5.71 6.02
CA ALA A 52 5.27 -5.05 5.63
C ALA A 52 5.49 -3.83 4.72
N PHE A 53 6.62 -3.11 4.84
CA PHE A 53 6.92 -1.95 4.01
C PHE A 53 7.08 -2.33 2.53
N ASP A 54 7.94 -3.32 2.22
CA ASP A 54 8.20 -3.74 0.85
C ASP A 54 6.95 -4.32 0.19
N ILE A 55 6.20 -5.13 0.93
CA ILE A 55 4.89 -5.67 0.52
C ILE A 55 3.95 -4.53 0.16
N SER A 56 3.79 -3.57 1.07
CA SER A 56 2.87 -2.44 0.90
C SER A 56 3.28 -1.54 -0.26
N TYR A 57 4.57 -1.30 -0.43
CA TYR A 57 5.12 -0.49 -1.50
C TYR A 57 4.90 -1.14 -2.87
N CYS A 58 5.10 -2.45 -2.96
CA CYS A 58 4.83 -3.23 -4.17
C CYS A 58 3.33 -3.24 -4.50
N LEU A 59 2.49 -3.64 -3.55
CA LEU A 59 1.02 -3.72 -3.70
C LEU A 59 0.43 -2.36 -4.07
N ARG A 60 0.88 -1.26 -3.46
CA ARG A 60 0.39 0.09 -3.79
C ARG A 60 0.57 0.42 -5.27
N ARG A 61 1.71 0.03 -5.84
CA ARG A 61 2.03 0.27 -7.26
C ARG A 61 1.27 -0.70 -8.15
N LEU A 62 1.10 -1.95 -7.72
CA LEU A 62 0.30 -2.94 -8.43
C LEU A 62 -1.15 -2.48 -8.52
N MET A 63 -1.83 -2.28 -7.39
CA MET A 63 -3.26 -1.94 -7.32
C MET A 63 -3.66 -0.67 -8.07
N ARG A 64 -2.73 0.29 -8.22
CA ARG A 64 -3.01 1.56 -8.91
C ARG A 64 -2.99 1.48 -10.44
N ARG A 65 -2.61 0.34 -11.03
CA ARG A 65 -2.66 0.17 -12.50
C ARG A 65 -4.10 0.07 -12.96
N GLU A 66 -4.39 0.55 -14.16
CA GLU A 66 -5.76 0.54 -14.70
C GLU A 66 -6.32 -0.89 -14.85
N ASN A 67 -5.48 -1.87 -15.18
CA ASN A 67 -5.89 -3.26 -15.36
C ASN A 67 -6.15 -4.01 -14.04
N THR A 68 -5.57 -3.57 -12.92
CA THR A 68 -5.80 -4.18 -11.60
C THR A 68 -6.72 -3.35 -10.73
N CYS A 69 -6.78 -2.03 -10.95
CA CYS A 69 -7.63 -1.03 -10.29
C CYS A 69 -8.22 -1.45 -8.94
N TRP A 70 -7.37 -1.51 -7.90
CA TRP A 70 -7.78 -1.85 -6.54
C TRP A 70 -8.55 -3.18 -6.41
N ASN A 71 -8.17 -4.21 -7.17
CA ASN A 71 -8.75 -5.55 -7.06
C ASN A 71 -8.35 -6.21 -5.72
N GLY A 72 -9.33 -6.37 -4.83
CA GLY A 72 -9.13 -6.96 -3.51
C GLY A 72 -8.69 -8.42 -3.53
N ASP A 73 -9.23 -9.24 -4.44
CA ASP A 73 -8.86 -10.67 -4.54
C ASP A 73 -7.41 -10.83 -4.97
N LEU A 74 -6.94 -9.98 -5.90
CA LEU A 74 -5.54 -9.97 -6.30
C LEU A 74 -4.60 -9.62 -5.14
N ALA A 75 -4.97 -8.64 -4.31
CA ALA A 75 -4.16 -8.28 -3.15
C ALA A 75 -4.16 -9.39 -2.08
N ILE A 76 -5.31 -10.01 -1.82
CA ILE A 76 -5.43 -11.13 -0.87
C ILE A 76 -4.58 -12.32 -1.35
N ASN A 77 -4.71 -12.69 -2.61
CA ASN A 77 -3.90 -13.78 -3.20
C ASN A 77 -2.40 -13.46 -3.11
N PHE A 78 -1.99 -12.22 -3.39
CA PHE A 78 -0.59 -11.81 -3.24
C PHE A 78 -0.09 -12.03 -1.80
N LEU A 79 -0.89 -11.67 -0.79
CA LEU A 79 -0.51 -11.81 0.61
C LEU A 79 -0.45 -13.29 1.01
N GLN A 80 -1.39 -14.12 0.56
CA GLN A 80 -1.38 -15.56 0.80
C GLN A 80 -0.15 -16.25 0.17
N GLU A 81 0.22 -15.86 -1.04
CA GLU A 81 1.43 -16.38 -1.71
C GLU A 81 2.70 -15.98 -0.97
N TYR A 82 2.78 -14.75 -0.45
CA TYR A 82 3.90 -14.34 0.40
C TYR A 82 3.98 -15.17 1.69
N GLU A 83 2.82 -15.36 2.35
CA GLU A 83 2.71 -16.14 3.59
C GLU A 83 3.03 -17.63 3.43
N SER A 84 2.97 -18.17 2.21
CA SER A 84 3.39 -19.56 1.94
C SER A 84 4.84 -19.83 2.36
N SER A 85 5.68 -18.79 2.38
CA SER A 85 7.09 -18.86 2.74
C SER A 85 7.42 -18.09 4.02
N HIS A 86 6.74 -16.97 4.29
CA HIS A 86 7.01 -16.12 5.44
C HIS A 86 5.70 -15.65 6.11
N PRO A 87 5.33 -16.20 7.28
CA PRO A 87 4.14 -15.78 8.01
C PRO A 87 4.14 -14.29 8.33
N LEU A 88 2.97 -13.65 8.27
CA LEU A 88 2.77 -12.26 8.64
C LEU A 88 1.95 -12.16 9.93
N THR A 89 2.31 -11.21 10.79
CA THR A 89 1.59 -10.96 12.04
C THR A 89 0.33 -10.13 11.79
N PHE A 90 -0.54 -10.03 12.80
CA PHE A 90 -1.70 -9.15 12.73
C PHE A 90 -1.28 -7.68 12.53
N ASP A 91 -0.20 -7.25 13.19
CA ASP A 91 0.34 -5.91 13.06
C ASP A 91 0.98 -5.64 11.68
N ASP A 92 1.59 -6.65 11.03
CA ASP A 92 2.01 -6.54 9.63
C ASP A 92 0.82 -6.25 8.72
N TYR A 93 -0.30 -6.94 8.91
CA TYR A 93 -1.52 -6.73 8.14
C TYR A 93 -2.15 -5.35 8.40
N LYS A 94 -2.18 -4.89 9.66
CA LYS A 94 -2.61 -3.52 9.99
C LYS A 94 -1.73 -2.49 9.29
N TYR A 95 -0.41 -2.70 9.28
CA TYR A 95 0.53 -1.84 8.56
C TYR A 95 0.21 -1.80 7.07
N ILE A 96 0.05 -2.97 6.44
CA ILE A 96 -0.27 -3.08 5.01
C ILE A 96 -1.60 -2.40 4.69
N LEU A 97 -2.64 -2.62 5.50
CA LEU A 97 -3.93 -1.97 5.35
C LEU A 97 -3.78 -0.45 5.47
N ALA A 98 -3.22 0.06 6.56
CA ALA A 98 -3.02 1.48 6.78
C ALA A 98 -2.23 2.11 5.62
N TYR A 99 -1.16 1.44 5.19
CA TYR A 99 -0.32 1.88 4.10
C TYR A 99 -1.07 1.90 2.78
N LEU A 100 -1.93 0.93 2.44
CA LEU A 100 -2.67 0.86 1.17
C LEU A 100 -3.92 1.75 1.13
N VAL A 101 -4.60 1.94 2.26
CA VAL A 101 -5.81 2.76 2.36
C VAL A 101 -5.50 4.26 2.22
N PHE A 102 -4.31 4.70 2.66
CA PHE A 102 -3.97 6.13 2.64
C PHE A 102 -4.10 6.73 1.22
N PRO A 103 -4.75 7.90 1.02
CA PRO A 103 -4.90 8.48 -0.31
C PRO A 103 -3.63 9.24 -0.76
N GLN A 104 -2.51 8.51 -0.90
CA GLN A 104 -1.17 9.07 -1.06
C GLN A 104 -1.02 10.02 -2.27
N LYS A 105 -1.62 9.66 -3.42
CA LYS A 105 -1.56 10.48 -4.64
C LYS A 105 -2.26 11.82 -4.45
N TYR A 106 -3.47 11.79 -3.88
CA TYR A 106 -4.24 12.99 -3.58
C TYR A 106 -3.50 13.87 -2.57
N TRP A 107 -3.00 13.29 -1.47
CA TRP A 107 -2.23 14.03 -0.46
C TRP A 107 -0.98 14.71 -1.05
N LYS A 108 -0.18 13.99 -1.85
CA LYS A 108 1.01 14.56 -2.51
C LYS A 108 0.65 15.73 -3.42
N LEU A 109 -0.35 15.57 -4.28
CA LEU A 109 -0.80 16.62 -5.20
C LEU A 109 -1.31 17.86 -4.45
N SER A 110 -2.11 17.66 -3.41
CA SER A 110 -2.61 18.75 -2.56
C SER A 110 -1.47 19.49 -1.87
N ARG A 111 -0.52 18.75 -1.27
CA ARG A 111 0.67 19.34 -0.63
C ARG A 111 1.48 20.17 -1.64
N ASP A 112 1.74 19.64 -2.82
CA ASP A 112 2.54 20.31 -3.85
C ASP A 112 1.82 21.55 -4.41
N TYR A 113 0.49 21.50 -4.51
CA TYR A 113 -0.35 22.66 -4.86
C TYR A 113 -0.22 23.78 -3.83
N TYR A 114 -0.47 23.50 -2.55
CA TYR A 114 -0.43 24.51 -1.50
C TYR A 114 0.97 25.09 -1.30
N LYS A 115 2.02 24.28 -1.49
CA LYS A 115 3.41 24.75 -1.46
C LYS A 115 3.74 25.76 -2.57
N ASN A 116 3.07 25.67 -3.72
CA ASN A 116 3.37 26.46 -4.91
C ASN A 116 2.18 27.32 -5.38
N ILE A 117 1.25 27.63 -4.48
CA ILE A 117 -0.06 28.19 -4.84
C ILE A 117 0.03 29.48 -5.66
N SER A 118 1.06 30.31 -5.41
CA SER A 118 1.30 31.57 -6.10
C SER A 118 1.91 31.44 -7.50
N LYS A 119 2.51 30.28 -7.83
CA LYS A 119 3.22 30.04 -9.11
C LYS A 119 2.59 28.94 -9.95
N CYS A 120 1.62 28.21 -9.41
CA CYS A 120 1.08 27.01 -10.04
C CYS A 120 0.05 27.31 -11.13
N ASN A 121 -0.01 26.45 -12.15
CA ASN A 121 -1.13 26.40 -13.08
C ASN A 121 -2.32 25.70 -12.41
N LYS A 122 -3.28 26.49 -11.92
CA LYS A 122 -4.45 25.98 -11.19
C LYS A 122 -5.26 24.96 -11.99
N LYS A 123 -5.46 25.18 -13.29
CA LYS A 123 -6.22 24.26 -14.16
C LYS A 123 -5.53 22.90 -14.29
N ALA A 124 -4.20 22.90 -14.42
CA ALA A 124 -3.42 21.67 -14.46
C ALA A 124 -3.54 20.88 -13.14
N PHE A 125 -3.45 21.56 -11.99
CA PHE A 125 -3.62 20.91 -10.68
C PHE A 125 -5.04 20.35 -10.46
N ILE A 126 -6.08 21.09 -10.86
CA ILE A 126 -7.46 20.59 -10.80
C ILE A 126 -7.61 19.31 -11.63
N ASN A 127 -7.07 19.29 -12.86
CA ASN A 127 -7.09 18.08 -13.69
C ASN A 127 -6.34 16.90 -13.04
N LEU A 128 -5.20 17.16 -12.40
CA LEU A 128 -4.44 16.12 -11.70
C LEU A 128 -5.19 15.58 -10.47
N LEU A 129 -5.83 16.46 -9.70
CA LEU A 129 -6.64 16.10 -8.53
C LEU A 129 -7.87 15.29 -8.95
N ASN A 130 -8.60 15.72 -9.98
CA ASN A 130 -9.71 14.97 -10.54
C ASN A 130 -9.26 13.57 -10.94
N LYS A 131 -8.15 13.45 -11.70
CA LYS A 131 -7.55 12.15 -12.05
C LYS A 131 -7.05 11.33 -10.85
N ALA A 132 -6.82 11.94 -9.69
CA ALA A 132 -6.42 11.22 -8.49
C ALA A 132 -7.60 10.60 -7.74
N VAL A 133 -8.82 11.13 -7.94
CA VAL A 133 -10.03 10.68 -7.26
C VAL A 133 -10.99 9.87 -8.14
N ILE A 134 -10.72 9.72 -9.44
CA ILE A 134 -11.57 8.93 -10.38
C ILE A 134 -11.90 7.53 -9.85
N HIS A 135 -10.96 6.84 -9.19
CA HIS A 135 -11.15 5.48 -8.67
C HIS A 135 -11.35 5.44 -7.15
N ASN A 136 -11.80 6.55 -6.55
CA ASN A 136 -11.91 6.65 -5.09
C ASN A 136 -12.93 5.65 -4.51
N ASP A 137 -14.07 5.46 -5.17
CA ASP A 137 -15.10 4.53 -4.70
C ASP A 137 -14.59 3.08 -4.74
N ILE A 138 -13.90 2.69 -5.82
CA ILE A 138 -13.25 1.38 -5.94
C ILE A 138 -12.17 1.19 -4.85
N HIS A 139 -11.41 2.25 -4.55
CA HIS A 139 -10.41 2.21 -3.48
C HIS A 139 -11.06 2.08 -2.09
N ILE A 140 -12.24 2.66 -1.87
CA ILE A 140 -13.02 2.50 -0.65
C ILE A 140 -13.49 1.05 -0.52
N ASP A 141 -14.10 0.48 -1.57
CA ASP A 141 -14.57 -0.91 -1.56
C ASP A 141 -13.43 -1.90 -1.30
N PHE A 142 -12.29 -1.69 -1.97
CA PHE A 142 -11.06 -2.43 -1.70
C PHE A 142 -10.62 -2.36 -0.24
N SER A 143 -10.68 -1.16 0.35
CA SER A 143 -10.24 -0.92 1.72
C SER A 143 -11.07 -1.69 2.72
N TYR A 144 -12.40 -1.71 2.55
CA TYR A 144 -13.30 -2.46 3.41
C TYR A 144 -13.20 -3.97 3.18
N LYS A 145 -13.08 -4.42 1.92
CA LYS A 145 -12.84 -5.83 1.61
C LYS A 145 -11.56 -6.36 2.26
N LEU A 146 -10.47 -5.60 2.21
CA LEU A 146 -9.20 -5.97 2.84
C LEU A 146 -9.30 -5.94 4.37
N LEU A 147 -10.00 -4.95 4.94
CA LEU A 147 -10.28 -4.90 6.38
C LEU A 147 -11.04 -6.15 6.83
N ASP A 148 -12.16 -6.48 6.18
CA ASP A 148 -12.97 -7.65 6.52
C ASP A 148 -12.17 -8.95 6.42
N TYR A 149 -11.34 -9.09 5.38
CA TYR A 149 -10.44 -10.24 5.24
C TYR A 149 -9.47 -10.36 6.43
N ILE A 150 -8.84 -9.24 6.82
CA ILE A 150 -7.89 -9.20 7.94
C ILE A 150 -8.59 -9.60 9.25
N GLU A 151 -9.74 -9.00 9.54
CA GLU A 151 -10.46 -9.28 10.77
C GLU A 151 -10.93 -10.74 10.86
N ASN A 152 -11.36 -11.32 9.74
CA ASN A 152 -11.72 -12.72 9.66
C ASN A 152 -10.51 -13.65 9.83
N LYS A 153 -9.38 -13.34 9.17
CA LYS A 153 -8.14 -14.13 9.26
C LYS A 153 -7.63 -14.26 10.69
N PHE A 154 -7.68 -13.16 11.46
CA PHE A 154 -7.19 -13.13 12.84
C PHE A 154 -8.28 -13.28 13.90
N SER A 155 -9.54 -13.49 13.48
CA SER A 155 -10.70 -13.56 14.38
C SER A 155 -10.76 -12.38 15.37
N THR A 156 -10.31 -11.21 14.94
CA THR A 156 -10.08 -10.03 15.80
C THR A 156 -10.45 -8.76 15.05
N LYS A 157 -11.28 -7.92 15.66
CA LYS A 157 -11.66 -6.61 15.10
C LYS A 157 -10.56 -5.57 15.30
N ILE A 158 -10.34 -4.72 14.30
CA ILE A 158 -9.47 -3.55 14.46
C ILE A 158 -10.29 -2.46 15.15
N SER A 159 -10.12 -2.33 16.46
CA SER A 159 -10.85 -1.34 17.25
C SER A 159 -10.34 0.07 16.95
N PHE A 160 -11.18 0.90 16.35
CA PHE A 160 -10.92 2.32 16.17
C PHE A 160 -11.29 3.06 17.47
N LYS A 161 -10.31 3.68 18.12
CA LYS A 161 -10.55 4.63 19.21
C LYS A 161 -10.98 5.99 18.67
#